data_AF-A0A820HMF0-F1
#
_entry.id   AF-A0A820HMF0-F1
#
_cell.length_a   1.000
_cell.length_b   1.000
_cell.length_c   1.000
_cell.angle_alpha   90.00
_cell.angle_beta   90.00
_cell.angle_gamma   90.00
#
_symmetry.space_group_name_H-M   'P 1'
#
loop_
_entity.id
_entity.type
_entity.pdbx_description
1 polymer ?
#
loop_
_entity_poly.entity_id
_entity_poly.type
_entity_poly.pdbx_seq_one_letter_code
_entity_poly.pdbx_strand_id
1 'polypeptide(L)'
;NVILQKIPRWLRFRSDYDIFNLSYSRLGYDFGYFLDGYTYHTPLDQLSTFKQGVIQDLGDNLAILIRNILLERNQQINDINDADPLIYFDVLSRYLMIYKLSTSILIQKILIILIIIIGIMRIIFDHIYHRQQNFSCNDLHCIYFRFKYPLIIRIISIIIYSISNILSMIIGLVFSLVLSWILSKTRPTSWHGNSTLAIFLFSLPCLLGFIIFRYLFDLLHRCILRKCFQKSSEYNTKHLNKIHFDFEQNFSVLIIYSLSMIISIYSNSQYVYITLIWSIFICPLYLILIITEFILHWKQIFGKDFHQLYLPLLISFFPLIHTIEIVNRLLRIFIPMVTPLFSFGWILRG
;
A
#
# COMPACT_ATOMS: atom_id res chain seq x y z
N ASN A 1 -7.51 -21.11 -6.62
CA ASN A 1 -8.83 -20.60 -6.18
C ASN A 1 -9.34 -21.12 -4.83
N VAL A 2 -8.96 -22.30 -4.35
CA VAL A 2 -9.40 -22.82 -3.03
C VAL A 2 -8.80 -22.05 -1.83
N ILE A 3 -7.56 -21.56 -1.95
CA ILE A 3 -6.89 -20.80 -0.87
C ILE A 3 -7.53 -19.42 -0.69
N LEU A 4 -7.81 -18.71 -1.80
CA LEU A 4 -8.46 -17.40 -1.78
C LEU A 4 -9.92 -17.44 -1.30
N GLN A 5 -10.66 -18.51 -1.56
CA GLN A 5 -12.00 -18.72 -0.96
C GLN A 5 -11.94 -19.04 0.54
N LYS A 6 -10.82 -19.61 1.02
CA LYS A 6 -10.64 -19.89 2.44
C LYS A 6 -10.22 -18.66 3.22
N ILE A 7 -9.42 -17.74 2.68
CA ILE A 7 -8.92 -16.55 3.40
C ILE A 7 -10.05 -15.72 4.11
N PRO A 8 -11.22 -15.44 3.49
CA PRO A 8 -12.33 -14.78 4.16
C PRO A 8 -12.83 -15.53 5.41
N ARG A 9 -12.70 -16.86 5.44
CA ARG A 9 -13.16 -17.73 6.53
C ARG A 9 -12.33 -17.60 7.81
N TRP A 10 -11.07 -17.15 7.71
CA TRP A 10 -10.17 -16.98 8.87
C TRP A 10 -10.31 -15.61 9.52
N LEU A 11 -10.85 -14.64 8.78
CA LEU A 11 -11.11 -13.27 9.23
C LEU A 11 -12.59 -13.03 9.59
N ARG A 12 -13.45 -14.04 9.41
CA ARG A 12 -14.88 -13.92 9.74
C ARG A 12 -15.08 -13.95 11.25
N PHE A 13 -15.65 -12.87 11.76
CA PHE A 13 -16.29 -12.82 13.06
C PHE A 13 -17.39 -13.88 13.11
N ARG A 14 -17.47 -14.63 14.22
CA ARG A 14 -18.54 -15.61 14.44
C ARG A 14 -19.67 -14.98 15.24
N SER A 15 -20.86 -15.00 14.66
CA SER A 15 -22.10 -14.54 15.29
C SER A 15 -23.19 -15.61 15.12
N ASP A 16 -24.32 -15.44 15.81
CA ASP A 16 -25.47 -16.33 15.64
C ASP A 16 -26.00 -16.33 14.20
N TYR A 17 -25.77 -15.25 13.44
CA TYR A 17 -26.10 -15.16 12.03
C TYR A 17 -25.40 -16.24 11.19
N ASP A 18 -24.19 -16.67 11.57
CA ASP A 18 -23.47 -17.72 10.85
C ASP A 18 -24.23 -19.04 10.83
N ILE A 19 -25.04 -19.35 11.86
CA ILE A 19 -25.87 -20.56 11.87
C ILE A 19 -26.93 -20.44 10.76
N PHE A 20 -27.58 -19.28 10.63
CA PHE A 20 -28.59 -19.05 9.60
C PHE A 20 -28.02 -19.05 8.18
N ASN A 21 -26.82 -18.50 8.00
CA ASN A 21 -26.16 -18.45 6.70
C ASN A 21 -25.57 -19.82 6.31
N LEU A 22 -24.80 -20.46 7.21
CA LEU A 22 -24.07 -21.70 6.91
C LEU A 22 -24.96 -22.94 6.96
N SER A 23 -25.88 -23.03 7.92
CA SER A 23 -26.71 -24.22 8.10
C SER A 23 -28.00 -24.17 7.30
N TYR A 24 -28.49 -22.98 6.95
CA TYR A 24 -29.80 -22.81 6.30
C TYR A 24 -29.76 -22.01 5.00
N SER A 25 -28.57 -21.61 4.51
CA SER A 25 -28.39 -20.84 3.28
C SER A 25 -29.26 -19.57 3.20
N ARG A 26 -29.57 -18.96 4.36
CA ARG A 26 -30.40 -17.75 4.40
C ARG A 26 -29.54 -16.51 4.24
N LEU A 27 -29.94 -15.66 3.31
CA LEU A 27 -29.38 -14.32 3.13
C LEU A 27 -30.05 -13.35 4.11
N GLY A 28 -29.24 -12.49 4.73
CA GLY A 28 -29.67 -11.49 5.70
C GLY A 28 -28.54 -10.51 6.01
N TYR A 29 -28.84 -9.60 6.93
CA TYR A 29 -27.91 -8.60 7.42
C TYR A 29 -27.52 -8.94 8.86
N ASP A 30 -26.22 -8.88 9.15
CA ASP A 30 -25.66 -9.05 10.49
C ASP A 30 -25.11 -7.71 10.97
N PHE A 31 -25.72 -7.15 12.01
CA PHE A 31 -25.34 -5.86 12.57
C PHE A 31 -24.76 -6.06 13.97
N GLY A 32 -23.51 -5.64 14.14
CA GLY A 32 -22.86 -5.60 15.44
C GLY A 32 -22.05 -4.32 15.58
N TYR A 33 -22.18 -3.66 16.73
CA TYR A 33 -21.39 -2.49 17.06
C TYR A 33 -20.23 -2.90 17.97
N PHE A 34 -19.00 -2.80 17.44
CA PHE A 34 -17.77 -3.10 18.18
C PHE A 34 -16.74 -2.01 17.87
N LEU A 35 -16.58 -1.03 18.75
CA LEU A 35 -15.60 0.07 18.58
C LEU A 35 -14.29 -0.23 19.32
N ASP A 36 -14.38 -0.87 20.48
CA ASP A 36 -13.23 -1.24 21.29
C ASP A 36 -13.36 -2.69 21.74
N GLY A 37 -12.63 -3.56 21.06
CA GLY A 37 -12.60 -4.95 21.43
C GLY A 37 -11.89 -5.21 22.77
N TYR A 38 -11.17 -4.24 23.34
CA TYR A 38 -10.58 -4.37 24.68
C TYR A 38 -11.65 -4.45 25.77
N THR A 39 -12.77 -3.74 25.62
CA THR A 39 -13.84 -3.73 26.62
C THR A 39 -14.77 -4.94 26.48
N TYR A 40 -14.92 -5.45 25.25
CA TYR A 40 -15.79 -6.57 24.93
C TYR A 40 -15.49 -7.83 25.76
N HIS A 41 -16.52 -8.44 26.36
CA HIS A 41 -16.39 -9.58 27.28
C HIS A 41 -15.47 -9.34 28.50
N THR A 42 -15.32 -8.09 28.93
CA THR A 42 -14.60 -7.74 30.17
C THR A 42 -15.50 -6.95 31.13
N PRO A 43 -15.12 -6.81 32.40
CA PRO A 43 -15.83 -5.92 33.34
C PRO A 43 -15.86 -4.44 32.93
N LEU A 44 -15.08 -4.05 31.91
CA LEU A 44 -15.06 -2.71 31.35
C LEU A 44 -16.19 -2.47 30.33
N ASP A 45 -16.97 -3.50 29.97
CA ASP A 45 -18.15 -3.37 29.12
C ASP A 45 -19.31 -2.72 29.88
N GLN A 46 -19.21 -1.40 30.07
CA GLN A 46 -20.11 -0.60 30.88
C GLN A 46 -20.83 0.46 30.03
N LEU A 47 -21.98 0.95 30.49
CA LEU A 47 -22.73 2.00 29.77
C LEU A 47 -21.90 3.26 29.46
N SER A 48 -20.90 3.57 30.30
CA SER A 48 -20.00 4.70 30.10
C SER A 48 -19.06 4.56 28.89
N THR A 49 -18.87 3.37 28.34
CA THR A 49 -18.03 3.16 27.14
C THR A 49 -18.80 3.42 25.84
N PHE A 50 -20.13 3.45 25.88
CA PHE A 50 -20.95 3.80 24.73
C PHE A 50 -20.79 5.28 24.39
N LYS A 51 -20.41 5.55 23.14
CA LYS A 51 -20.44 6.92 22.62
C LYS A 51 -21.90 7.38 22.52
N GLN A 52 -22.18 8.57 23.06
CA GLN A 52 -23.50 9.16 23.02
C GLN A 52 -23.99 9.29 21.56
N GLY A 53 -25.26 8.95 21.33
CA GLY A 53 -25.89 8.97 20.01
C GLY A 53 -25.78 7.65 19.23
N VAL A 54 -24.81 6.77 19.51
CA VAL A 54 -24.58 5.55 18.70
C VAL A 54 -25.81 4.65 18.62
N ILE A 55 -26.51 4.42 19.72
CA ILE A 55 -27.71 3.59 19.74
C ILE A 55 -28.85 4.24 18.94
N GLN A 56 -28.97 5.58 19.04
CA GLN A 56 -29.97 6.34 18.29
C GLN A 56 -29.66 6.29 16.79
N ASP A 57 -28.42 6.57 16.40
CA ASP A 57 -27.97 6.53 15.01
C ASP A 57 -28.16 5.13 14.41
N LEU A 58 -27.86 4.06 15.17
CA LEU A 58 -28.12 2.70 14.74
C LEU A 58 -29.62 2.45 14.54
N GLY A 59 -30.46 2.88 15.48
CA GLY A 59 -31.90 2.76 15.40
C GLY A 59 -32.49 3.49 14.20
N ASP A 60 -32.07 4.73 13.95
CA ASP A 60 -32.54 5.55 12.83
C ASP A 60 -32.12 4.94 11.49
N ASN A 61 -30.88 4.48 11.38
CA ASN A 61 -30.38 3.80 10.17
C ASN A 61 -31.11 2.48 9.91
N LEU A 62 -31.34 1.67 10.95
CA LEU A 62 -32.09 0.42 10.84
C LEU A 62 -33.55 0.66 10.48
N ALA A 63 -34.19 1.67 11.06
CA ALA A 63 -35.57 2.02 10.77
C ALA A 63 -35.74 2.42 9.29
N ILE A 64 -34.81 3.23 8.75
CA ILE A 64 -34.79 3.60 7.34
C ILE A 64 -34.58 2.37 6.46
N LEU A 65 -33.61 1.51 6.79
CA LEU A 65 -33.34 0.29 6.03
C LEU A 65 -34.58 -0.63 5.99
N ILE A 66 -35.18 -0.91 7.15
CA ILE A 66 -36.37 -1.75 7.26
C ILE A 66 -37.52 -1.14 6.46
N ARG A 67 -37.74 0.17 6.58
CA ARG A 67 -38.78 0.87 5.81
C ARG A 67 -38.54 0.72 4.31
N ASN A 68 -37.31 0.91 3.85
CA ASN A 68 -36.99 0.76 2.43
C ASN A 68 -37.18 -0.67 1.95
N ILE A 69 -36.72 -1.69 2.69
CA ILE A 69 -36.95 -3.10 2.35
C ILE A 69 -38.45 -3.41 2.26
N LEU A 70 -39.26 -2.88 3.18
CA LEU A 70 -40.70 -3.11 3.18
C LEU A 70 -41.41 -2.37 2.03
N LEU A 71 -40.92 -1.19 1.63
CA LEU A 71 -41.47 -0.39 0.53
C LEU A 71 -41.04 -0.92 -0.85
N GLU A 72 -39.76 -1.29 -1.03
CA GLU A 72 -39.19 -1.83 -2.26
C GLU A 72 -39.71 -3.24 -2.58
N ARG A 73 -40.25 -3.97 -1.61
CA ARG A 73 -40.93 -5.25 -1.84
C ARG A 73 -42.08 -5.17 -2.85
N ASN A 74 -42.58 -3.96 -3.15
CA ASN A 74 -43.61 -3.70 -4.15
C ASN A 74 -43.08 -3.38 -5.56
N GLN A 75 -41.76 -3.18 -5.74
CA GLN A 75 -41.13 -2.97 -7.04
C GLN A 75 -40.35 -4.24 -7.42
N GLN A 76 -40.60 -4.76 -8.63
CA GLN A 76 -40.07 -6.05 -9.08
C GLN A 76 -38.53 -6.11 -8.98
N ILE A 77 -38.05 -7.11 -8.24
CA ILE A 77 -36.65 -7.54 -8.08
C ILE A 77 -36.15 -8.21 -9.39
N ASN A 78 -36.33 -7.57 -10.53
CA ASN A 78 -35.88 -8.11 -11.82
C ASN A 78 -34.60 -7.41 -12.34
N ASP A 79 -34.26 -6.22 -11.83
CA ASP A 79 -33.13 -5.40 -12.31
C ASP A 79 -31.85 -5.50 -11.46
N ILE A 80 -31.84 -6.28 -10.36
CA ILE A 80 -30.70 -6.32 -9.42
C ILE A 80 -29.46 -7.00 -10.02
N ASN A 81 -29.64 -7.86 -11.03
CA ASN A 81 -28.53 -8.63 -11.61
C ASN A 81 -27.57 -7.78 -12.47
N ASP A 82 -27.96 -6.58 -12.90
CA ASP A 82 -27.14 -5.68 -13.73
C ASP A 82 -26.60 -4.46 -12.96
N ALA A 83 -26.82 -4.39 -11.64
CA ALA A 83 -26.36 -3.27 -10.83
C ALA A 83 -24.84 -3.32 -10.59
N ASP A 84 -24.13 -2.31 -11.10
CA ASP A 84 -22.70 -2.12 -10.87
C ASP A 84 -22.40 -2.01 -9.36
N PRO A 85 -21.59 -2.92 -8.77
CA PRO A 85 -21.36 -2.97 -7.34
C PRO A 85 -20.84 -1.65 -6.79
N LEU A 86 -21.40 -1.21 -5.66
CA LEU A 86 -20.92 -0.04 -4.94
C LEU A 86 -19.83 -0.43 -3.95
N ILE A 87 -18.79 0.40 -3.89
CA ILE A 87 -17.71 0.32 -2.92
C ILE A 87 -17.97 1.42 -1.89
N TYR A 88 -17.98 1.00 -0.63
CA TYR A 88 -18.12 1.88 0.52
C TYR A 88 -16.77 1.95 1.21
N PHE A 89 -16.29 3.16 1.45
CA PHE A 89 -14.99 3.37 2.07
C PHE A 89 -15.04 4.53 3.07
N ASP A 90 -14.58 4.28 4.29
CA ASP A 90 -14.52 5.31 5.33
C ASP A 90 -13.14 5.99 5.36
N VAL A 91 -13.09 7.28 5.08
CA VAL A 91 -11.89 8.12 5.19
C VAL A 91 -11.88 8.81 6.55
N LEU A 92 -10.96 8.37 7.40
CA LEU A 92 -10.69 8.94 8.71
C LEU A 92 -11.92 9.01 9.67
N SER A 93 -12.97 8.18 9.47
CA SER A 93 -14.26 8.23 10.23
C SER A 93 -14.96 9.56 10.21
N ARG A 94 -14.71 10.32 9.14
CA ARG A 94 -15.37 11.59 8.92
C ARG A 94 -16.18 11.56 7.64
N TYR A 95 -15.72 10.82 6.64
CA TYR A 95 -16.32 10.82 5.32
C TYR A 95 -16.48 9.41 4.80
N LEU A 96 -17.73 8.99 4.61
CA LEU A 96 -18.06 7.78 3.87
C LEU A 96 -18.03 8.13 2.37
N MET A 97 -17.03 7.62 1.67
CA MET A 97 -16.96 7.67 0.21
C MET A 97 -17.71 6.48 -0.37
N ILE A 98 -18.60 6.77 -1.32
CA ILE A 98 -19.38 5.78 -2.05
C ILE A 98 -19.09 5.97 -3.52
N TYR A 99 -18.61 4.93 -4.19
CA TYR A 99 -18.33 4.97 -5.62
C TYR A 99 -18.56 3.61 -6.28
N LYS A 100 -18.81 3.62 -7.58
CA LYS A 100 -19.02 2.40 -8.36
C LYS A 100 -17.72 1.63 -8.59
N LEU A 101 -17.82 0.30 -8.65
CA LEU A 101 -16.69 -0.57 -8.98
C LEU A 101 -16.11 -0.26 -10.36
N SER A 102 -16.96 -0.02 -11.36
CA SER A 102 -16.49 0.41 -12.69
C SER A 102 -15.64 1.68 -12.63
N THR A 103 -16.01 2.67 -11.81
CA THR A 103 -15.26 3.92 -11.60
C THR A 103 -13.90 3.65 -10.97
N SER A 104 -13.84 2.77 -9.97
CA SER A 104 -12.59 2.31 -9.35
C SER A 104 -11.62 1.74 -10.40
N ILE A 105 -12.12 0.81 -11.22
CA ILE A 105 -11.33 0.14 -12.26
C ILE A 105 -10.88 1.14 -13.32
N LEU A 106 -11.75 2.08 -13.72
CA LEU A 106 -11.42 3.13 -14.69
C LEU A 106 -10.27 4.01 -14.20
N ILE A 107 -10.32 4.48 -12.95
CA ILE A 107 -9.26 5.32 -12.36
C ILE A 107 -7.93 4.55 -12.34
N GLN A 108 -7.93 3.30 -11.89
CA GLN A 108 -6.70 2.47 -11.87
C GLN A 108 -6.12 2.28 -13.26
N LYS A 109 -6.96 1.97 -14.27
CA LYS A 109 -6.52 1.83 -15.66
C LYS A 109 -5.88 3.12 -16.18
N ILE A 110 -6.52 4.26 -15.93
CA ILE A 110 -5.98 5.58 -16.33
C ILE A 110 -4.62 5.82 -15.67
N LEU A 111 -4.48 5.57 -14.36
CA LEU A 111 -3.21 5.75 -13.65
C LEU A 111 -2.11 4.82 -14.19
N ILE A 112 -2.41 3.55 -14.44
CA ILE A 112 -1.45 2.58 -15.02
C ILE A 112 -0.97 3.08 -16.38
N ILE A 113 -1.89 3.47 -17.26
CA ILE A 113 -1.57 3.99 -18.60
C ILE A 113 -0.70 5.23 -18.50
N LEU A 114 -1.04 6.17 -17.61
CA LEU A 114 -0.30 7.41 -17.41
C LEU A 114 1.13 7.15 -16.91
N ILE A 115 1.32 6.22 -15.96
CA ILE A 115 2.63 5.79 -15.46
C ILE A 115 3.48 5.23 -16.61
N ILE A 116 2.93 4.31 -17.39
CA ILE A 116 3.66 3.66 -18.50
C ILE A 116 4.03 4.69 -19.57
N ILE A 117 3.09 5.54 -20.00
CA ILE A 117 3.32 6.55 -21.03
C ILE A 117 4.39 7.54 -20.59
N ILE A 118 4.26 8.15 -19.40
CA ILE A 118 5.23 9.15 -18.92
C ILE A 118 6.61 8.52 -18.72
N GLY A 119 6.68 7.30 -18.17
CA GLY A 119 7.92 6.57 -18.00
C GLY A 119 8.63 6.31 -19.32
N ILE A 120 7.92 5.76 -20.31
CA ILE A 120 8.47 5.49 -21.65
C ILE A 120 8.90 6.79 -22.33
N MET A 121 8.06 7.83 -22.29
CA MET A 121 8.37 9.13 -22.91
C MET A 121 9.64 9.73 -22.29
N ARG A 122 9.80 9.69 -20.96
CA ARG A 122 11.03 10.18 -20.31
C ARG A 122 12.26 9.38 -20.74
N ILE A 123 12.17 8.06 -20.84
CA ILE A 123 13.29 7.23 -21.30
C ILE A 123 13.67 7.57 -22.76
N ILE A 124 12.68 7.73 -23.64
CA ILE A 124 12.89 8.04 -25.06
C ILE A 124 13.48 9.44 -25.23
N PHE A 125 12.89 10.46 -24.60
CA PHE A 125 13.37 11.85 -24.73
C PHE A 125 14.79 12.00 -24.22
N ASP A 126 15.09 11.43 -23.06
CA ASP A 126 16.43 11.43 -22.48
C ASP A 126 17.44 10.72 -23.40
N HIS A 127 17.04 9.60 -24.03
CA HIS A 127 17.86 8.93 -25.03
C HIS A 127 18.07 9.75 -26.32
N ILE A 128 17.04 10.44 -26.83
CA ILE A 128 17.17 11.27 -28.03
C ILE A 128 18.03 12.49 -27.75
N TYR A 129 17.79 13.19 -26.64
CA TYR A 129 18.48 14.42 -26.26
C TYR A 129 19.99 14.21 -26.19
N HIS A 130 20.42 13.18 -25.47
CA HIS A 130 21.83 12.87 -25.29
C HIS A 130 22.51 12.27 -26.53
N ARG A 131 21.74 11.76 -27.50
CA ARG A 131 22.30 11.33 -28.81
C ARG A 131 22.63 12.53 -29.70
N GLN A 132 21.91 13.64 -29.56
CA GLN A 132 22.02 14.81 -30.45
C GLN A 132 23.13 15.79 -30.04
N GLN A 133 23.53 15.81 -28.76
CA GLN A 133 24.53 16.76 -28.28
C GLN A 133 25.93 16.15 -28.19
N ASN A 134 26.89 16.73 -28.92
CA ASN A 134 28.32 16.44 -28.82
C ASN A 134 28.96 17.09 -27.56
N PHE A 135 28.34 16.95 -26.38
CA PHE A 135 28.93 17.50 -25.15
C PHE A 135 30.12 16.69 -24.67
N SER A 136 31.17 17.38 -24.21
CA SER A 136 32.20 16.78 -23.35
C SER A 136 31.52 16.23 -22.11
N CYS A 137 31.44 14.89 -22.04
CA CYS A 137 30.61 14.11 -21.13
C CYS A 137 31.09 14.19 -19.67
N ASN A 138 30.90 15.34 -19.02
CA ASN A 138 31.14 15.55 -17.60
C ASN A 138 29.86 15.43 -16.76
N ASP A 139 28.69 15.41 -17.41
CA ASP A 139 27.40 15.31 -16.76
C ASP A 139 27.01 13.89 -16.39
N LEU A 140 26.35 13.80 -15.25
CA LEU A 140 25.95 12.58 -14.56
C LEU A 140 24.99 11.69 -15.36
N HIS A 141 24.10 12.33 -16.13
CA HIS A 141 23.05 11.67 -16.90
C HIS A 141 23.58 11.04 -18.20
N CYS A 142 24.74 11.50 -18.68
CA CYS A 142 25.35 11.02 -19.93
C CYS A 142 26.09 9.68 -19.77
N ILE A 143 26.12 9.08 -18.58
CA ILE A 143 26.88 7.85 -18.31
C ILE A 143 26.29 6.66 -19.07
N TYR A 144 24.99 6.68 -19.36
CA TYR A 144 24.36 5.68 -20.22
C TYR A 144 24.98 5.66 -21.62
N PHE A 145 25.38 6.81 -22.18
CA PHE A 145 26.01 6.91 -23.50
C PHE A 145 27.42 6.34 -23.55
N ARG A 146 28.07 6.19 -22.39
CA ARG A 146 29.37 5.55 -22.31
C ARG A 146 29.29 4.03 -22.45
N PHE A 147 28.09 3.47 -22.34
CA PHE A 147 27.86 2.06 -22.57
C PHE A 147 27.46 1.78 -24.01
N LYS A 148 27.82 0.58 -24.48
CA LYS A 148 27.40 0.07 -25.79
C LYS A 148 25.87 -0.01 -25.93
N TYR A 149 25.16 -0.20 -24.81
CA TYR A 149 23.69 -0.34 -24.77
C TYR A 149 23.07 0.46 -23.60
N PRO A 150 22.94 1.80 -23.71
CA PRO A 150 22.38 2.69 -22.67
C PRO A 150 21.00 2.24 -22.16
N LEU A 151 20.10 1.93 -23.09
CA LEU A 151 18.70 1.59 -22.80
C LEU A 151 18.58 0.30 -21.97
N ILE A 152 19.39 -0.70 -22.30
CA ILE A 152 19.38 -1.99 -21.58
C ILE A 152 19.72 -1.80 -20.11
N ILE A 153 20.71 -0.94 -19.81
CA ILE A 153 21.16 -0.71 -18.44
C ILE A 153 20.10 0.03 -17.62
N ARG A 154 19.39 0.99 -18.24
CA ARG A 154 18.27 1.68 -17.58
C ARG A 154 17.15 0.70 -17.23
N ILE A 155 16.76 -0.14 -18.19
CA ILE A 155 15.71 -1.16 -17.97
C ILE A 155 16.14 -2.13 -16.87
N ILE A 156 17.37 -2.63 -16.90
CA ILE A 156 17.91 -3.51 -15.86
C ILE A 156 17.90 -2.81 -14.49
N SER A 157 18.32 -1.54 -14.42
CA SER A 157 18.34 -0.77 -13.17
C SER A 157 16.94 -0.62 -12.58
N ILE A 158 15.93 -0.32 -13.41
CA ILE A 158 14.52 -0.24 -12.99
C ILE A 158 14.04 -1.58 -12.43
N ILE A 159 14.35 -2.70 -13.10
CA ILE A 159 13.98 -4.04 -12.64
C ILE A 159 14.65 -4.36 -11.30
N ILE A 160 15.94 -4.09 -11.18
CA ILE A 160 16.74 -4.29 -9.96
C ILE A 160 16.15 -3.49 -8.80
N TYR A 161 15.82 -2.21 -9.00
CA TYR A 161 15.20 -1.38 -7.96
C TYR A 161 13.78 -1.84 -7.60
N SER A 162 13.02 -2.36 -8.57
CA SER A 162 11.69 -2.92 -8.32
C SER A 162 11.77 -4.17 -7.43
N ILE A 163 12.70 -5.07 -7.74
CA ILE A 163 12.97 -6.27 -6.92
C ILE A 163 13.42 -5.86 -5.51
N SER A 164 14.31 -4.88 -5.41
CA SER A 164 14.79 -4.36 -4.12
C SER A 164 13.67 -3.81 -3.25
N ASN A 165 12.76 -3.02 -3.83
CA ASN A 165 11.62 -2.47 -3.09
C ASN A 165 10.68 -3.57 -2.58
N ILE A 166 10.39 -4.58 -3.40
CA ILE A 166 9.57 -5.75 -2.96
C ILE A 166 10.27 -6.49 -1.82
N LEU A 167 11.57 -6.75 -1.95
CA LEU A 167 12.35 -7.44 -0.93
C LEU A 167 12.47 -6.61 0.36
N SER A 168 12.59 -5.28 0.25
CA SER A 168 12.56 -4.34 1.37
C SER A 168 11.24 -4.42 2.13
N MET A 169 10.10 -4.52 1.42
CA MET A 169 8.78 -4.69 2.05
C MET A 169 8.71 -6.01 2.81
N ILE A 170 9.20 -7.11 2.22
CA ILE A 170 9.22 -8.44 2.86
C ILE A 170 10.10 -8.40 4.12
N ILE A 171 11.28 -7.82 4.04
CA ILE A 171 12.22 -7.73 5.17
C ILE A 171 11.68 -6.85 6.28
N GLY A 172 11.02 -5.73 5.94
CA GLY A 172 10.31 -4.91 6.93
C GLY A 172 9.28 -5.74 7.71
N LEU A 173 8.45 -6.52 7.01
CA LEU A 173 7.47 -7.41 7.65
C LEU A 173 8.13 -8.47 8.54
N VAL A 174 9.19 -9.11 8.06
CA VAL A 174 9.95 -10.10 8.84
C VAL A 174 10.54 -9.47 10.10
N PHE A 175 11.07 -8.25 10.01
CA PHE A 175 11.65 -7.55 11.16
C PHE A 175 10.60 -7.29 12.25
N SER A 176 9.39 -6.87 11.87
CA SER A 176 8.27 -6.71 12.81
C SER A 176 7.79 -8.04 13.40
N LEU A 177 7.79 -9.12 12.62
CA LEU A 177 7.45 -10.46 13.11
C LEU A 177 8.48 -10.98 14.12
N VAL A 178 9.77 -10.77 13.85
CA VAL A 178 10.85 -11.13 14.79
C VAL A 178 10.70 -10.35 16.09
N LEU A 179 10.45 -9.04 16.03
CA LEU A 179 10.22 -8.26 17.23
C LEU A 179 8.97 -8.72 17.99
N SER A 180 7.88 -9.02 17.28
CA SER A 180 6.67 -9.61 17.86
C SER A 180 6.96 -10.92 18.59
N TRP A 181 7.78 -11.79 17.99
CA TRP A 181 8.20 -13.04 18.59
C TRP A 181 9.04 -12.80 19.87
N ILE A 182 9.97 -11.86 19.86
CA ILE A 182 10.76 -11.48 21.05
C ILE A 182 9.86 -10.93 22.17
N LEU A 183 8.94 -10.04 21.82
CA LEU A 183 7.97 -9.48 22.77
C LEU A 183 7.06 -10.55 23.36
N SER A 184 6.64 -11.54 22.55
CA SER A 184 5.82 -12.66 23.03
C SER A 184 6.47 -13.48 24.13
N LYS A 185 7.82 -13.50 24.20
CA LYS A 185 8.58 -14.21 25.25
C LYS A 185 8.77 -13.41 26.53
N THR A 186 8.78 -12.09 26.43
CA THR A 186 9.07 -11.19 27.57
C THR A 186 7.80 -10.65 28.20
N ARG A 187 6.91 -10.08 27.39
CA ARG A 187 5.62 -9.52 27.78
C ARG A 187 4.61 -9.76 26.65
N PRO A 188 3.92 -10.92 26.63
CA PRO A 188 2.81 -11.11 25.71
C PRO A 188 1.79 -9.98 25.93
N THR A 189 1.14 -9.55 24.84
CA THR A 189 0.02 -8.60 24.87
C THR A 189 0.33 -7.20 25.45
N SER A 190 1.58 -6.73 25.39
CA SER A 190 1.99 -5.40 25.87
C SER A 190 1.22 -4.21 25.28
N TRP A 191 0.61 -4.40 24.10
CA TRP A 191 -0.17 -3.39 23.37
C TRP A 191 -1.70 -3.55 23.53
N HIS A 192 -2.16 -4.50 24.34
CA HIS A 192 -3.58 -4.86 24.47
C HIS A 192 -4.45 -3.76 25.08
N GLY A 193 -3.92 -2.96 26.01
CA GLY A 193 -4.62 -1.80 26.57
C GLY A 193 -4.48 -0.50 25.78
N ASN A 194 -3.61 -0.45 24.77
CA ASN A 194 -3.43 0.73 23.93
C ASN A 194 -3.01 0.33 22.51
N SER A 195 -3.99 0.29 21.61
CA SER A 195 -3.80 -0.04 20.20
C SER A 195 -2.79 0.85 19.48
N THR A 196 -2.57 2.09 19.94
CA THR A 196 -1.58 2.99 19.34
C THR A 196 -0.15 2.51 19.58
N LEU A 197 0.09 1.80 20.69
CA LEU A 197 1.40 1.22 20.99
C LEU A 197 1.79 0.15 19.96
N ALA A 198 0.82 -0.61 19.43
CA ALA A 198 1.08 -1.59 18.38
C ALA A 198 1.58 -0.94 17.07
N ILE A 199 1.18 0.30 16.76
CA ILE A 199 1.73 1.04 15.61
C ILE A 199 3.23 1.29 15.82
N PHE A 200 3.63 1.76 17.00
CA PHE A 200 5.05 1.97 17.29
C PHE A 200 5.83 0.66 17.42
N LEU A 201 5.24 -0.37 18.01
CA LEU A 201 5.89 -1.67 18.19
C LEU A 201 6.02 -2.47 16.89
N PHE A 202 5.16 -2.26 15.89
CA PHE A 202 5.20 -3.09 14.68
C PHE A 202 5.43 -2.28 13.41
N SER A 203 4.88 -1.08 13.27
CA SER A 203 5.06 -0.27 12.05
C SER A 203 6.44 0.40 12.00
N LEU A 204 6.97 0.90 13.12
CA LEU A 204 8.28 1.54 13.15
C LEU A 204 9.42 0.54 12.86
N PRO A 205 9.45 -0.67 13.45
CA PRO A 205 10.41 -1.71 13.07
C PRO A 205 10.27 -2.16 11.61
N CYS A 206 9.06 -2.20 11.06
CA CYS A 206 8.85 -2.49 9.64
C CYS A 206 9.52 -1.43 8.77
N LEU A 207 9.30 -0.16 9.10
CA LEU A 207 9.90 0.97 8.41
C LEU A 207 11.43 0.99 8.55
N LEU A 208 11.97 0.69 9.73
CA LEU A 208 13.41 0.55 9.92
C LEU A 208 14.00 -0.58 9.08
N GLY A 209 13.37 -1.76 9.08
CA GLY A 209 13.79 -2.89 8.25
C GLY A 209 13.78 -2.54 6.77
N PHE A 210 12.74 -1.85 6.30
CA PHE A 210 12.63 -1.34 4.94
C PHE A 210 13.77 -0.37 4.60
N ILE A 211 14.00 0.67 5.43
CA ILE A 211 15.02 1.69 5.19
C ILE A 211 16.43 1.09 5.22
N ILE A 212 16.73 0.26 6.22
CA ILE A 212 18.05 -0.38 6.38
C ILE A 212 18.34 -1.25 5.16
N PHE A 213 17.39 -2.10 4.76
CA PHE A 213 17.61 -2.97 3.61
C PHE A 213 17.75 -2.18 2.31
N ARG A 214 16.92 -1.15 2.11
CA ARG A 214 17.03 -0.27 0.95
C ARG A 214 18.39 0.41 0.88
N TYR A 215 18.87 0.95 1.99
CA TYR A 215 20.18 1.58 2.09
C TYR A 215 21.32 0.60 1.80
N LEU A 216 21.29 -0.60 2.40
CA LEU A 216 22.28 -1.66 2.14
C LEU A 216 22.27 -2.09 0.67
N PHE A 217 21.08 -2.19 0.06
CA PHE A 217 20.94 -2.52 -1.34
C PHE A 217 21.54 -1.44 -2.24
N ASP A 218 21.29 -0.16 -1.96
CA ASP A 218 21.87 0.94 -2.73
C ASP A 218 23.40 0.95 -2.63
N LEU A 219 23.97 0.63 -1.45
CA LEU A 219 25.42 0.43 -1.29
C LEU A 219 25.92 -0.74 -2.14
N LEU A 220 25.24 -1.89 -2.10
CA LEU A 220 25.60 -3.09 -2.86
C LEU A 220 25.51 -2.85 -4.37
N HIS A 221 24.44 -2.20 -4.84
CA HIS A 221 24.25 -1.84 -6.24
C HIS A 221 25.38 -0.93 -6.74
N ARG A 222 25.76 0.10 -5.98
CA ARG A 222 26.91 0.96 -6.29
C ARG A 222 28.22 0.19 -6.33
N CYS A 223 28.44 -0.75 -5.41
CA CYS A 223 29.62 -1.61 -5.40
C CYS A 223 29.69 -2.53 -6.63
N ILE A 224 28.57 -3.13 -7.05
CA ILE A 224 28.48 -3.97 -8.25
C ILE A 224 28.81 -3.15 -9.48
N LEU A 225 28.19 -1.98 -9.63
CA LEU A 225 28.47 -1.07 -10.74
C LEU A 225 29.97 -0.74 -10.78
N ARG A 226 30.57 -0.30 -9.66
CA ARG A 226 32.03 -0.02 -9.59
C ARG A 226 32.88 -1.18 -10.10
N LYS A 227 32.60 -2.42 -9.70
CA LYS A 227 33.35 -3.60 -10.16
C LYS A 227 33.18 -3.86 -11.65
N CYS A 228 31.96 -3.73 -12.17
CA CYS A 228 31.70 -3.84 -13.61
C CYS A 228 32.43 -2.74 -14.41
N PHE A 229 32.60 -1.55 -13.84
CA PHE A 229 33.21 -0.39 -14.48
C PHE A 229 34.74 -0.30 -14.37
N GLN A 230 35.35 -0.85 -13.32
CA GLN A 230 36.80 -0.78 -13.11
C GLN A 230 37.58 -1.48 -14.24
N LYS A 231 36.92 -2.39 -14.97
CA LYS A 231 37.47 -3.08 -16.14
C LYS A 231 37.58 -2.20 -17.40
N SER A 232 37.00 -0.99 -17.41
CA SER A 232 36.83 -0.21 -18.65
C SER A 232 37.58 1.14 -18.72
N SER A 233 38.16 1.67 -17.64
CA SER A 233 39.10 2.83 -17.61
C SER A 233 39.21 3.39 -16.18
N GLU A 234 40.43 3.68 -15.73
CA GLU A 234 40.78 4.19 -14.39
C GLU A 234 40.26 5.61 -14.11
N TYR A 235 39.99 6.40 -15.15
CA TYR A 235 39.52 7.80 -15.07
C TYR A 235 38.03 7.94 -14.68
N ASN A 236 37.24 6.86 -14.70
CA ASN A 236 35.78 6.90 -14.56
C ASN A 236 35.25 6.74 -13.13
N THR A 237 36.08 6.28 -12.19
CA THR A 237 35.64 5.91 -10.83
C THR A 237 35.18 7.13 -10.00
N LYS A 238 35.75 8.31 -10.23
CA LYS A 238 35.41 9.55 -9.51
C LYS A 238 34.04 10.13 -9.90
N HIS A 239 33.59 9.90 -11.14
CA HIS A 239 32.27 10.33 -11.63
C HIS A 239 31.15 9.35 -11.23
N LEU A 240 31.48 8.07 -11.06
CA LEU A 240 30.55 7.03 -10.60
C LEU A 240 29.90 7.30 -9.24
N ASN A 241 30.63 7.93 -8.32
CA ASN A 241 30.10 8.25 -6.99
C ASN A 241 29.10 9.38 -6.99
N LYS A 242 29.10 10.19 -8.05
CA LYS A 242 28.16 11.29 -8.18
C LYS A 242 26.83 10.82 -8.79
N ILE A 243 26.74 9.60 -9.34
CA ILE A 243 25.55 9.12 -10.08
C ILE A 243 24.37 8.91 -9.16
N HIS A 244 23.28 9.59 -9.47
CA HIS A 244 22.00 9.50 -8.81
C HIS A 244 21.02 8.84 -9.78
N PHE A 245 20.50 7.67 -9.39
CA PHE A 245 19.52 6.89 -10.16
C PHE A 245 18.09 7.25 -9.74
N ASP A 246 17.85 8.53 -9.49
CA ASP A 246 16.62 8.99 -8.84
C ASP A 246 15.39 8.70 -9.71
N PHE A 247 15.52 8.84 -11.02
CA PHE A 247 14.44 8.47 -11.95
C PHE A 247 14.13 6.97 -11.88
N GLU A 248 15.13 6.10 -12.04
CA GLU A 248 14.93 4.64 -12.03
C GLU A 248 14.36 4.17 -10.68
N GLN A 249 14.80 4.79 -9.58
CA GLN A 249 14.27 4.55 -8.24
C GLN A 249 12.81 4.99 -8.12
N ASN A 250 12.47 6.23 -8.46
CA ASN A 250 11.11 6.77 -8.36
C ASN A 250 10.14 6.03 -9.29
N PHE A 251 10.59 5.70 -10.50
CA PHE A 251 9.81 4.93 -11.46
C PHE A 251 9.59 3.48 -11.01
N SER A 252 10.57 2.85 -10.34
CA SER A 252 10.39 1.51 -9.77
C SER A 252 9.29 1.45 -8.71
N VAL A 253 9.10 2.52 -7.92
CA VAL A 253 7.99 2.62 -6.96
C VAL A 253 6.65 2.67 -7.70
N LEU A 254 6.54 3.49 -8.75
CA LEU A 254 5.35 3.56 -9.59
C LEU A 254 5.00 2.22 -10.26
N ILE A 255 6.00 1.44 -10.68
CA ILE A 255 5.80 0.09 -11.24
C ILE A 255 5.21 -0.85 -10.19
N ILE A 256 5.63 -0.76 -8.93
CA ILE A 256 5.08 -1.62 -7.88
C ILE A 256 3.61 -1.28 -7.61
N TYR A 257 3.26 0.01 -7.58
CA TYR A 257 1.87 0.43 -7.47
C TYR A 257 1.05 0.03 -8.70
N SER A 258 1.62 0.09 -9.92
CA SER A 258 0.92 -0.36 -11.13
C SER A 258 0.67 -1.88 -11.12
N LEU A 259 1.65 -2.68 -10.69
CA LEU A 259 1.47 -4.12 -10.48
C LEU A 259 0.41 -4.41 -9.41
N SER A 260 0.41 -3.66 -8.31
CA SER A 260 -0.59 -3.79 -7.25
C SER A 260 -2.00 -3.45 -7.76
N MET A 261 -2.16 -2.40 -8.56
CA MET A 261 -3.43 -2.05 -9.22
C MET A 261 -3.87 -3.12 -10.23
N ILE A 262 -2.94 -3.69 -11.01
CA ILE A 262 -3.24 -4.81 -11.91
C ILE A 262 -3.80 -5.99 -11.11
N ILE A 263 -3.13 -6.38 -10.01
CA ILE A 263 -3.61 -7.43 -9.10
C ILE A 263 -4.99 -7.07 -8.53
N SER A 264 -5.23 -5.79 -8.20
CA SER A 264 -6.54 -5.31 -7.73
C SER A 264 -7.65 -5.55 -8.75
N ILE A 265 -7.42 -5.20 -10.01
CA ILE A 265 -8.43 -5.32 -11.07
C ILE A 265 -8.78 -6.80 -11.30
N TYR A 266 -7.81 -7.71 -11.25
CA TYR A 266 -8.03 -9.13 -11.56
C TYR A 266 -8.47 -9.97 -10.35
N SER A 267 -8.15 -9.58 -9.12
CA SER A 267 -8.39 -10.42 -7.95
C SER A 267 -9.86 -10.50 -7.49
N ASN A 268 -10.77 -9.72 -8.08
CA ASN A 268 -12.19 -9.58 -7.70
C ASN A 268 -12.41 -9.47 -6.17
N SER A 269 -11.39 -9.01 -5.45
CA SER A 269 -11.33 -9.03 -3.99
C SER A 269 -11.57 -7.63 -3.49
N GLN A 270 -12.60 -7.48 -2.65
CA GLN A 270 -12.98 -6.19 -2.06
C GLN A 270 -11.86 -5.59 -1.20
N TYR A 271 -10.91 -6.41 -0.75
CA TYR A 271 -9.79 -5.97 0.08
C TYR A 271 -8.73 -5.17 -0.69
N VAL A 272 -8.74 -5.22 -2.02
CA VAL A 272 -7.70 -4.57 -2.84
C VAL A 272 -8.04 -3.11 -3.17
N TYR A 273 -9.21 -2.60 -2.76
CA TYR A 273 -9.56 -1.18 -2.90
C TYR A 273 -8.66 -0.23 -2.08
N ILE A 274 -8.03 -0.73 -1.01
CA ILE A 274 -7.00 0.03 -0.27
C ILE A 274 -5.87 0.47 -1.22
N THR A 275 -5.53 -0.37 -2.21
CA THR A 275 -4.53 -0.07 -3.23
C THR A 275 -4.91 1.17 -4.03
N LEU A 276 -6.19 1.34 -4.39
CA LEU A 276 -6.65 2.51 -5.15
C LEU A 276 -6.41 3.79 -4.36
N ILE A 277 -6.78 3.79 -3.08
CA ILE A 277 -6.68 4.99 -2.23
C ILE A 277 -5.23 5.45 -2.15
N TRP A 278 -4.32 4.54 -1.85
CA TRP A 278 -2.90 4.88 -1.80
C TRP A 278 -2.35 5.31 -3.16
N SER A 279 -2.79 4.65 -4.23
CA SER A 279 -2.35 4.96 -5.60
C SER A 279 -2.82 6.34 -6.07
N ILE A 280 -4.04 6.78 -5.71
CA ILE A 280 -4.57 8.10 -6.07
C ILE A 280 -3.71 9.23 -5.49
N PHE A 281 -3.15 9.05 -4.30
CA PHE A 281 -2.26 10.05 -3.73
C PHE A 281 -0.84 9.87 -4.26
N ILE A 282 -0.27 8.68 -4.17
CA ILE A 282 1.15 8.44 -4.41
C ILE A 282 1.49 8.56 -5.91
N CYS A 283 0.70 7.98 -6.80
CA CYS A 283 1.06 7.92 -8.22
C CYS A 283 1.09 9.29 -8.91
N PRO A 284 0.06 10.16 -8.81
CA PRO A 284 0.10 11.49 -9.43
C PRO A 284 1.27 12.34 -8.95
N LEU A 285 1.69 12.18 -7.70
CA LEU A 285 2.78 12.96 -7.13
C LEU A 285 4.14 12.55 -7.65
N TYR A 286 4.42 11.24 -7.68
CA TYR A 286 5.65 10.75 -8.31
C TYR A 286 5.67 11.09 -9.80
N LEU A 287 4.51 11.13 -10.46
CA LEU A 287 4.41 11.62 -11.84
C LEU A 287 4.72 13.13 -11.94
N ILE A 288 4.17 13.97 -11.06
CA ILE A 288 4.49 15.39 -10.99
C ILE A 288 5.99 15.59 -10.71
N LEU A 289 6.58 14.81 -9.81
CA LEU A 289 8.01 14.86 -9.51
C LEU A 289 8.83 14.48 -10.75
N ILE A 290 8.44 13.42 -11.45
CA ILE A 290 9.09 12.99 -12.69
C ILE A 290 8.99 14.06 -13.78
N ILE A 291 7.83 14.71 -13.92
CA ILE A 291 7.60 15.78 -14.90
C ILE A 291 8.37 17.05 -14.54
N THR A 292 8.36 17.45 -13.26
CA THR A 292 9.06 18.65 -12.79
C THR A 292 10.56 18.50 -12.93
N GLU A 293 11.14 17.35 -12.57
CA GLU A 293 12.53 17.03 -12.85
C GLU A 293 12.84 17.10 -14.35
N PHE A 294 11.96 16.57 -15.20
CA PHE A 294 12.11 16.62 -16.64
C PHE A 294 12.13 18.06 -17.17
N ILE A 295 11.19 18.91 -16.72
CA ILE A 295 11.10 20.33 -17.12
C ILE A 295 12.32 21.12 -16.63
N LEU A 296 12.74 20.91 -15.37
CA LEU A 296 13.89 21.60 -14.78
C LEU A 296 15.19 21.21 -15.48
N HIS A 297 15.37 19.92 -15.76
CA HIS A 297 16.51 19.42 -16.53
C HIS A 297 16.56 20.06 -17.93
N TRP A 298 15.42 20.11 -18.62
CA TRP A 298 15.33 20.72 -19.95
C TRP A 298 15.67 22.21 -19.97
N LYS A 299 15.25 22.97 -18.96
CA LYS A 299 15.51 24.41 -18.87
C LYS A 299 16.94 24.76 -18.43
N GLN A 300 17.78 23.77 -18.08
CA GLN A 300 19.13 23.96 -17.52
C GLN A 300 19.17 24.93 -16.31
N ILE A 301 18.04 25.09 -15.61
CA ILE A 301 17.95 25.95 -14.42
C ILE A 301 18.49 25.14 -13.25
N PHE A 302 19.79 25.26 -12.99
CA PHE A 302 20.43 24.63 -11.84
C PHE A 302 20.36 25.51 -10.59
N GLY A 303 19.63 25.02 -9.60
CA GLY A 303 19.71 25.37 -8.19
C GLY A 303 19.34 24.13 -7.39
N LYS A 304 20.34 23.50 -6.76
CA LYS A 304 20.31 22.14 -6.24
C LYS A 304 19.49 21.97 -4.94
N ASP A 305 18.92 20.79 -4.81
CA ASP A 305 18.67 20.02 -3.57
C ASP A 305 17.45 20.34 -2.67
N PHE A 306 16.78 21.49 -2.76
CA PHE A 306 15.74 21.82 -1.75
C PHE A 306 14.38 21.13 -1.94
N HIS A 307 13.98 20.78 -3.17
CA HIS A 307 12.63 20.24 -3.44
C HIS A 307 12.55 18.70 -3.51
N GLN A 308 13.68 18.01 -3.68
CA GLN A 308 13.70 16.57 -3.96
C GLN A 308 13.46 15.69 -2.72
N LEU A 309 13.80 16.18 -1.52
CA LEU A 309 13.68 15.39 -0.29
C LEU A 309 12.36 15.64 0.47
N TYR A 310 11.89 16.89 0.53
CA TYR A 310 10.73 17.24 1.37
C TYR A 310 9.39 16.99 0.71
N LEU A 311 9.28 17.12 -0.62
CA LEU A 311 8.01 16.97 -1.33
C LEU A 311 7.45 15.54 -1.26
N PRO A 312 8.24 14.46 -1.47
CA PRO A 312 7.75 13.09 -1.27
C PRO A 312 7.39 12.79 0.20
N LEU A 313 8.10 13.42 1.14
CA LEU A 313 7.99 13.18 2.58
C LEU A 313 6.75 13.88 3.18
N LEU A 314 6.46 15.10 2.74
CA LEU A 314 5.30 15.87 3.19
C LEU A 314 3.98 15.30 2.64
N ILE A 315 4.02 14.66 1.48
CA ILE A 315 2.80 14.20 0.80
C ILE A 315 2.52 12.71 1.00
N SER A 316 3.54 11.90 1.31
CA SER A 316 3.32 10.57 1.90
C SER A 316 2.63 10.62 3.26
N PHE A 317 2.57 11.79 3.90
CA PHE A 317 1.92 12.01 5.19
C PHE A 317 0.42 11.66 5.17
N PHE A 318 -0.32 11.98 4.10
CA PHE A 318 -1.76 11.66 4.04
C PHE A 318 -2.03 10.14 3.93
N PRO A 319 -1.44 9.41 2.96
CA PRO A 319 -1.51 7.95 2.96
C PRO A 319 -1.01 7.32 4.26
N LEU A 320 0.05 7.89 4.87
CA LEU A 320 0.61 7.41 6.13
C LEU A 320 -0.36 7.58 7.30
N ILE A 321 -0.92 8.78 7.51
CA ILE A 321 -1.93 9.03 8.56
C ILE A 321 -3.11 8.09 8.39
N HIS A 322 -3.62 7.99 7.15
CA HIS A 322 -4.75 7.15 6.84
C HIS A 322 -4.45 5.66 7.11
N THR A 323 -3.24 5.20 6.79
CA THR A 323 -2.79 3.84 7.09
C THR A 323 -2.66 3.61 8.59
N ILE A 324 -2.06 4.54 9.33
CA ILE A 324 -1.93 4.50 10.79
C ILE A 324 -3.32 4.39 11.42
N GLU A 325 -4.28 5.17 10.95
CA GLU A 325 -5.64 5.15 11.47
C GLU A 325 -6.37 3.83 11.18
N ILE A 326 -6.32 3.34 9.93
CA ILE A 326 -6.90 2.04 9.57
C ILE A 326 -6.29 0.94 10.41
N VAL A 327 -4.96 0.90 10.52
CA VAL A 327 -4.24 -0.10 11.33
C VAL A 327 -4.65 -0.01 12.79
N ASN A 328 -4.71 1.19 13.36
CA ASN A 328 -5.15 1.41 14.74
C ASN A 328 -6.56 0.87 14.99
N ARG A 329 -7.48 1.06 14.04
CA ARG A 329 -8.86 0.56 14.13
C ARG A 329 -8.95 -0.94 13.98
N LEU A 330 -8.27 -1.50 12.97
CA LEU A 330 -8.22 -2.95 12.80
C LEU A 330 -7.68 -3.57 14.09
N LEU A 331 -6.62 -3.01 14.67
CA LEU A 331 -6.10 -3.46 15.96
C LEU A 331 -7.17 -3.35 17.05
N ARG A 332 -7.88 -2.23 17.20
CA ARG A 332 -8.98 -2.09 18.19
C ARG A 332 -10.08 -3.13 18.02
N ILE A 333 -10.43 -3.47 16.78
CA ILE A 333 -11.45 -4.48 16.46
C ILE A 333 -10.93 -5.90 16.75
N PHE A 334 -9.66 -6.17 16.45
CA PHE A 334 -9.08 -7.52 16.55
C PHE A 334 -8.42 -7.85 17.90
N ILE A 335 -8.26 -6.87 18.81
CA ILE A 335 -7.75 -7.06 20.18
C ILE A 335 -8.41 -8.24 20.95
N PRO A 336 -9.72 -8.51 20.85
CA PRO A 336 -10.37 -9.67 21.48
C PRO A 336 -10.38 -10.92 20.60
N MET A 337 -10.08 -10.80 19.29
CA MET A 337 -10.21 -11.90 18.34
C MET A 337 -8.94 -12.75 18.19
N VAL A 338 -7.83 -12.35 18.82
CA VAL A 338 -6.64 -13.22 19.00
C VAL A 338 -6.95 -14.26 20.07
N THR A 339 -7.86 -15.17 19.73
CA THR A 339 -8.04 -16.47 20.37
C THR A 339 -6.72 -17.26 20.29
N PRO A 340 -6.49 -18.25 21.17
CA PRO A 340 -5.22 -19.00 21.28
C PRO A 340 -4.93 -19.95 20.10
N LEU A 341 -5.33 -19.60 18.88
CA LEU A 341 -5.01 -20.31 17.65
C LEU A 341 -3.54 -20.17 17.21
N PHE A 342 -2.76 -19.27 17.84
CA PHE A 342 -1.30 -19.24 17.72
C PHE A 342 -0.59 -20.17 18.74
N SER A 343 -1.28 -21.18 19.28
CA SER A 343 -0.58 -22.34 19.84
C SER A 343 -0.19 -23.27 18.68
N PHE A 344 1.09 -23.24 18.31
CA PHE A 344 1.72 -24.12 17.30
C PHE A 344 1.62 -25.64 17.63
N GLY A 345 0.87 -26.03 18.68
CA GLY A 345 0.80 -27.39 19.22
C GLY A 345 -0.20 -28.32 18.52
N TRP A 346 -1.11 -27.80 17.69
CA TRP A 346 -2.17 -28.63 17.07
C TRP A 346 -1.81 -29.22 15.70
N ILE A 347 -0.71 -28.79 15.07
CA ILE A 347 -0.28 -29.31 13.76
C ILE A 347 0.56 -30.60 13.88
N LEU A 348 0.96 -31.00 15.09
CA LEU A 348 1.74 -32.22 15.34
C LEU A 348 0.97 -33.34 16.06
N ARG A 349 -0.35 -33.19 16.22
CA ARG A 349 -1.25 -34.24 16.73
C ARG A 349 -2.45 -34.38 15.81
N GLY A 350 -2.20 -34.94 14.64
CA GLY A 350 -3.20 -35.36 13.66
C GLY A 350 -2.65 -36.54 12.90
#